data_AF-A0A916GZU0-F1
#
_entry.id   AF-A0A916GZU0-F1
#
_cell.length_a   1.000
_cell.length_b   1.000
_cell.length_c   1.000
_cell.angle_alpha   90.00
_cell.angle_beta   90.00
_cell.angle_gamma   90.00
#
_symmetry.space_group_name_H-M   'P 1'
#
loop_
_entity.id
_entity.type
_entity.pdbx_description
1 polymer ?
#
loop_
_entity_poly.entity_id
_entity_poly.type
_entity_poly.pdbx_seq_one_letter_code
_entity_poly.pdbx_strand_id
1 'polypeptide(L)' 'MKLSPHRVIQLSNILDIAQAETPANFRRAAKAASINNMGARAYFLGRAAKFYQIAIRAERRLQAA' A
#
# COMPACT_ATOMS: atom_id res chain seq x y z
N MET A 1 19.39 -12.96 -9.92
CA MET A 1 19.83 -11.78 -10.70
C MET A 1 19.82 -10.59 -9.75
N LYS A 2 20.99 -10.01 -9.47
CA LYS A 2 21.13 -8.90 -8.51
C LYS A 2 20.43 -7.66 -9.05
N LEU A 3 19.65 -6.95 -8.23
CA LEU A 3 19.01 -5.70 -8.66
C LEU A 3 20.05 -4.59 -8.82
N SER A 4 19.83 -3.70 -9.80
CA SER A 4 20.65 -2.49 -9.91
C SER A 4 20.34 -1.53 -8.75
N PRO A 5 21.30 -0.68 -8.33
CA PRO A 5 21.06 0.30 -7.26
C PRO A 5 19.85 1.20 -7.53
N HIS A 6 19.69 1.65 -8.78
CA HIS A 6 18.53 2.45 -9.19
C HIS A 6 17.21 1.69 -8.97
N ARG A 7 17.17 0.39 -9.27
CA ARG A 7 15.96 -0.42 -9.09
C ARG A 7 15.65 -0.65 -7.61
N VAL A 8 16.67 -0.79 -6.76
CA VAL A 8 16.51 -0.88 -5.30
C VAL A 8 15.85 0.39 -4.78
N ILE A 9 16.36 1.58 -5.13
CA ILE A 9 15.79 2.87 -4.70
C ILE A 9 14.33 3.01 -5.14
N GLN A 10 14.02 2.66 -6.39
CA GLN A 10 12.63 2.70 -6.88
C GLN A 10 11.70 1.80 -6.06
N LEU A 11 12.13 0.58 -5.73
CA LEU A 11 11.32 -0.36 -4.96
C LEU A 11 11.15 0.10 -3.50
N SER A 12 12.20 0.66 -2.88
CA SER A 12 12.11 1.23 -1.54
C SER A 12 11.11 2.38 -1.49
N ASN A 13 11.17 3.32 -2.44
CA ASN A 13 10.21 4.43 -2.50
C ASN A 13 8.76 3.92 -2.65
N ILE A 14 8.53 2.90 -3.48
CA ILE A 14 7.21 2.28 -3.63
C ILE A 14 6.75 1.63 -2.33
N LEU A 15 7.66 0.94 -1.63
CA LEU A 15 7.37 0.29 -0.36
C LEU A 15 6.96 1.33 0.69
N ASP A 16 7.71 2.42 0.82
CA ASP A 16 7.43 3.50 1.77
C ASP A 16 6.05 4.12 1.52
N ILE A 17 5.75 4.45 0.25
CA ILE A 17 4.44 4.99 -0.14
C ILE A 17 3.32 3.99 0.20
N ALA A 18 3.50 2.71 -0.12
CA ALA A 18 2.49 1.69 0.11
C ALA A 18 2.25 1.44 1.61
N GLN A 19 3.30 1.44 2.42
CA GLN A 19 3.22 1.31 3.87
C GLN A 19 2.54 2.53 4.52
N ALA A 20 2.75 3.74 3.99
CA ALA A 20 2.07 4.94 4.47
C ALA A 20 0.58 4.98 4.05
N GLU A 21 0.27 4.64 2.80
CA GLU A 21 -1.10 4.71 2.26
C GLU A 21 -2.02 3.63 2.82
N THR A 22 -1.51 2.43 3.14
CA THR A 22 -2.32 1.33 3.67
C THR A 22 -3.12 1.72 4.94
N PRO A 23 -2.48 2.14 6.05
CA PRO A 23 -3.19 2.57 7.25
C PRO A 23 -3.99 3.87 7.04
N ALA A 24 -3.54 4.76 6.16
CA ALA A 24 -4.30 5.97 5.82
C ALA A 24 -5.66 5.64 5.18
N ASN A 25 -5.69 4.69 4.25
CA ASN A 25 -6.93 4.25 3.61
C ASN A 25 -7.83 3.47 4.59
N PHE A 26 -7.28 2.67 5.51
CA PHE A 26 -8.09 2.07 6.58
C PHE A 26 -8.76 3.12 7.48
N ARG A 27 -8.04 4.18 7.88
CA ARG A 27 -8.64 5.30 8.64
C ARG A 27 -9.75 6.00 7.86
N ARG A 28 -9.55 6.25 6.56
CA ARG A 28 -10.59 6.84 5.68
C ARG A 28 -11.81 5.92 5.56
N ALA A 29 -11.62 4.61 5.46
CA ALA A 29 -12.70 3.64 5.45
C ALA A 29 -13.51 3.64 6.76
N ALA A 30 -12.84 3.70 7.92
CA ALA A 30 -13.49 3.80 9.21
C ALA A 30 -14.30 5.11 9.34
N LYS A 31 -13.75 6.23 8.87
CA LYS A 31 -14.47 7.51 8.84
C LYS A 31 -15.70 7.44 7.93
N ALA A 32 -15.58 6.86 6.74
CA ALA A 32 -16.72 6.66 5.83
C ALA A 32 -17.81 5.79 6.46
N ALA A 33 -17.43 4.73 7.18
CA ALA A 33 -18.36 3.90 7.93
C ALA A 33 -19.11 4.69 9.01
N SER A 34 -18.43 5.57 9.75
CA SER A 34 -19.03 6.38 10.82
C SER A 34 -20.11 7.37 10.37
N ILE A 35 -20.13 7.71 9.07
CA ILE A 35 -21.14 8.59 8.46
C ILE A 35 -22.11 7.81 7.55
N ASN A 36 -22.19 6.49 7.72
CA ASN A 36 -23.02 5.58 6.92
C ASN A 36 -22.75 5.61 5.41
N ASN A 37 -21.58 6.09 4.97
CA ASN A 37 -21.19 6.09 3.56
C ASN A 37 -20.50 4.76 3.19
N MET A 38 -21.30 3.75 2.90
CA MET A 38 -20.81 2.39 2.62
C MET A 38 -20.08 2.27 1.27
N GLY A 39 -20.44 3.09 0.27
CA GLY A 39 -19.74 3.13 -1.02
C GLY A 39 -18.31 3.62 -0.86
N ALA A 40 -18.10 4.74 -0.15
CA ALA A 40 -16.77 5.24 0.15
C ALA A 40 -15.98 4.28 1.04
N ARG A 41 -16.63 3.62 2.02
CA ARG A 41 -15.99 2.58 2.83
C ARG A 41 -15.43 1.46 1.96
N ALA A 42 -16.22 0.90 1.05
CA ALA A 42 -15.78 -0.17 0.16
C ALA A 42 -14.62 0.28 -0.75
N TYR A 43 -14.70 1.50 -1.29
CA TYR A 43 -13.63 2.09 -2.08
C TYR A 43 -12.30 2.16 -1.30
N PHE A 44 -12.32 2.73 -0.10
CA PHE A 44 -11.10 2.88 0.70
C PHE A 44 -10.54 1.53 1.19
N LEU A 45 -11.40 0.56 1.50
CA LEU A 45 -10.93 -0.81 1.82
C LEU A 45 -10.24 -1.45 0.61
N GLY A 46 -10.80 -1.34 -0.59
CA GLY A 46 -10.16 -1.83 -1.81
C GLY A 46 -8.81 -1.17 -2.08
N ARG A 47 -8.69 0.14 -1.83
CA ARG A 47 -7.42 0.88 -1.93
C ARG A 47 -6.40 0.41 -0.89
N ALA A 48 -6.81 0.24 0.37
CA ALA A 48 -5.93 -0.27 1.43
C ALA A 48 -5.39 -1.66 1.09
N ALA A 49 -6.26 -2.59 0.65
CA ALA A 49 -5.87 -3.92 0.22
C ALA A 49 -4.89 -3.88 -0.96
N LYS A 50 -5.12 -3.00 -1.95
CA LYS A 50 -4.21 -2.81 -3.09
C LYS A 50 -2.82 -2.37 -2.63
N PHE A 51 -2.71 -1.36 -1.77
CA PHE A 51 -1.42 -0.90 -1.27
C PHE A 51 -0.72 -1.93 -0.40
N TYR A 52 -1.46 -2.68 0.41
CA TYR A 52 -0.89 -3.79 1.19
C TYR A 52 -0.24 -4.85 0.29
N GLN A 53 -0.90 -5.23 -0.82
CA GLN A 53 -0.34 -6.15 -1.80
C GLN A 53 0.89 -5.60 -2.52
N ILE A 54 0.92 -4.29 -2.80
CA ILE A 54 2.09 -3.62 -3.38
C ILE A 54 3.27 -3.68 -2.41
N ALA A 55 3.05 -3.37 -1.12
CA ALA A 55 4.08 -3.42 -0.09
C ALA A 55 4.71 -4.83 0.00
N ILE A 56 3.89 -5.88 0.12
CA ILE A 56 4.37 -7.27 0.15
C ILE A 56 5.22 -7.61 -1.08
N ARG A 57 4.77 -7.21 -2.27
CA ARG A 57 5.49 -7.49 -3.52
C ARG A 57 6.81 -6.73 -3.60
N ALA A 58 6.85 -5.47 -3.18
CA ALA A 58 8.06 -4.67 -3.16
C ALA A 58 9.08 -5.23 -2.16
N GLU A 59 8.64 -5.56 -0.95
CA GLU A 59 9.46 -6.16 0.11
C GLU A 59 10.08 -7.49 -0.34
N ARG A 60 9.27 -8.40 -0.91
CA ARG A 60 9.78 -9.68 -1.44
C ARG A 60 10.83 -9.49 -2.53
N ARG A 61 10.67 -8.47 -3.38
CA ARG A 61 11.64 -8.18 -4.44
C ARG A 61 12.94 -7.58 -3.90
N LEU A 62 12.86 -6.78 -2.84
CA LEU A 62 14.03 -6.24 -2.15
C LEU A 62 14.79 -7.33 -1.37
N GLN A 63 14.09 -8.27 -0.74
CA GLN A 63 14.71 -9.39 -0.02
C GLN A 63 15.40 -10.40 -0.95
N ALA A 64 14.96 -10.50 -2.20
CA ALA A 64 15.55 -11.38 -3.22
C ALA A 64 16.70 -10.73 -4.02
N ALA A 65 17.05 -9.47 -3.69
CA ALA A 65 18.03 -8.65 -4.41
C ALA A 65 19.47 -8.87 -3.90
#